data_AF-A0A8K0SAJ6-F1
#
_entry.id   AF-A0A8K0SAJ6-F1
#
_cell.length_a   1.000
_cell.length_b   1.000
_cell.length_c   1.000
_cell.angle_alpha   90.00
_cell.angle_beta   90.00
_cell.angle_gamma   90.00
#
_symmetry.space_group_name_H-M   'P 1'
#
loop_
_entity.id
_entity.type
_entity.pdbx_description
1 polymer ?
#
loop_
_entity_poly.entity_id
_entity_poly.type
_entity_poly.pdbx_seq_one_letter_code
_entity_poly.pdbx_strand_id
1 'polypeptide(L)'
;MVRSLLLVAGLLSTAHGRVHELIVGNFANNVLYTLSFDDKTYNLDLIANISVATKNSWISFNHDKTTLYGTDIIYTLAEENWTKPPVYVSHTINNSSSITVDKVLTGKEGCNGTSIYIVADMKPPYNVYGVDFWGAPGCGTVMSVNENGALDKTVQDYNFAPGSNVHGTALSPDSKFIYSADMGNNSIWTHPVDRRTGKLGKPVSRIDGPAEHSEPRHVAVHQQSGKALYTVTETTSQVAWYKLDRRTGIPQPQKKTYSLIPKGLDIKGYRGDEIAVSPSGKYLWATTRSRDVTKPGFLSVFKLDKKGAIVSQNFIRRTSSSGGAANAVTPMDKSDRFVALTDSADGFVQIWELTEDGDSAHVVAHISLKDKGNARYHSGCCANAVWLTSY
;
A
#
# COMPACT_ATOMS: atom_id res chain seq x y z
N MET A 1 3.80 68.46 -31.51
CA MET A 1 3.10 67.55 -30.57
C MET A 1 3.47 66.12 -30.92
N VAL A 2 4.38 65.51 -30.16
CA VAL A 2 4.78 64.11 -30.33
C VAL A 2 3.89 63.27 -29.42
N ARG A 3 3.12 62.33 -29.97
CA ARG A 3 2.35 61.33 -29.21
C ARG A 3 3.26 60.11 -28.98
N SER A 4 3.64 59.87 -27.73
CA SER A 4 4.26 58.61 -27.31
C SER A 4 3.21 57.51 -27.21
N LEU A 5 3.38 56.42 -27.95
CA LEU A 5 2.72 55.15 -27.68
C LEU A 5 3.50 54.44 -26.57
N LEU A 6 2.87 54.24 -25.41
CA LEU A 6 3.34 53.25 -24.43
C LEU A 6 2.88 51.86 -24.87
N LEU A 7 3.82 50.99 -25.21
CA LEU A 7 3.58 49.55 -25.35
C LEU A 7 3.66 48.93 -23.95
N VAL A 8 2.53 48.45 -23.42
CA VAL A 8 2.51 47.62 -22.22
C VAL A 8 2.74 46.18 -22.66
N ALA A 9 3.97 45.67 -22.47
CA ALA A 9 4.27 44.25 -22.64
C ALA A 9 3.71 43.48 -21.43
N GLY A 10 2.63 42.73 -21.63
CA GLY A 10 2.10 41.80 -20.64
C GLY A 10 3.06 40.62 -20.46
N LEU A 11 3.58 40.45 -19.24
CA LEU A 11 4.28 39.23 -18.82
C LEU A 11 3.27 38.09 -18.77
N LEU A 12 3.28 37.23 -19.79
CA LEU A 12 2.65 35.91 -19.75
C LEU A 12 3.42 35.05 -18.74
N SER A 13 2.93 34.95 -17.51
CA SER A 13 3.42 33.93 -16.58
C SER A 13 2.95 32.56 -17.09
N THR A 14 3.85 31.77 -17.67
CA THR A 14 3.59 30.36 -17.90
C THR A 14 3.52 29.69 -16.51
N ALA A 15 2.30 29.42 -16.04
CA ALA A 15 2.11 28.60 -14.85
C ALA A 15 2.69 27.20 -15.17
N HIS A 16 3.82 26.83 -14.57
CA HIS A 16 4.38 25.49 -14.70
C HIS A 16 3.59 24.54 -13.78
N GLY A 17 3.31 23.33 -14.25
CA GLY A 17 2.71 22.27 -13.41
C GLY A 17 3.64 21.90 -12.25
N ARG A 18 3.10 21.29 -11.20
CA ARG A 18 3.94 20.72 -10.15
C ARG A 18 4.37 19.33 -10.61
N VAL A 19 5.68 19.07 -10.49
CA VAL A 19 6.24 17.74 -10.72
C VAL A 19 6.25 17.00 -9.39
N HIS A 20 5.64 15.82 -9.40
CA HIS A 20 5.57 14.89 -8.27
C HIS A 20 6.41 13.67 -8.61
N GLU A 21 6.95 13.00 -7.61
CA GLU A 21 7.80 11.83 -7.82
C GLU A 21 7.27 10.65 -7.05
N LEU A 22 7.49 9.45 -7.59
CA LEU A 22 7.05 8.21 -6.98
C LEU A 22 8.07 7.09 -7.21
N ILE A 23 8.25 6.26 -6.18
CA ILE A 23 9.12 5.09 -6.21
C ILE A 23 8.24 3.85 -6.34
N VAL A 24 8.68 2.90 -7.17
CA VAL A 24 7.93 1.67 -7.50
C VAL A 24 8.78 0.45 -7.15
N GLY A 25 8.20 -0.45 -6.38
CA GLY A 25 8.78 -1.73 -5.99
C GLY A 25 8.63 -2.82 -7.05
N ASN A 26 9.28 -3.98 -6.82
CA ASN A 26 9.39 -5.06 -7.79
C ASN A 26 9.09 -6.43 -7.18
N PHE A 27 8.64 -7.39 -8.00
CA PHE A 27 8.41 -8.76 -7.55
C PHE A 27 9.50 -9.75 -7.97
N ALA A 28 10.23 -9.48 -9.05
CA ALA A 28 11.18 -10.44 -9.64
C ALA A 28 12.63 -9.99 -9.60
N ASN A 29 12.87 -8.69 -9.77
CA ASN A 29 14.20 -8.11 -9.93
C ASN A 29 14.56 -7.23 -8.73
N ASN A 30 15.84 -7.13 -8.43
CA ASN A 30 16.31 -6.26 -7.35
C ASN A 30 16.49 -4.82 -7.86
N VAL A 31 15.37 -4.21 -8.25
CA VAL A 31 15.32 -2.89 -8.86
C VAL A 31 14.23 -2.05 -8.20
N LEU A 32 14.52 -0.78 -7.96
CA LEU A 32 13.53 0.26 -7.69
C LEU A 32 13.45 1.20 -8.89
N TYR A 33 12.22 1.52 -9.31
CA TYR A 33 12.00 2.58 -10.30
C TYR A 33 11.64 3.87 -9.60
N THR A 34 12.16 5.00 -10.08
CA THR A 34 11.67 6.33 -9.70
C THR A 34 11.08 7.01 -10.92
N LEU A 35 9.86 7.53 -10.79
CA LEU A 35 9.09 8.17 -11.85
C LEU A 35 8.79 9.63 -11.48
N SER A 36 8.71 10.51 -12.48
CA SER A 36 8.21 11.89 -12.36
C SER A 36 6.86 12.02 -13.04
N PHE A 37 5.90 12.65 -12.35
CA PHE A 37 4.57 12.96 -12.85
C PHE A 37 4.32 14.47 -12.82
N ASP A 38 4.06 15.08 -13.97
CA ASP A 38 3.64 16.49 -14.08
C ASP A 38 2.11 16.58 -14.04
N ASP A 39 1.56 17.24 -13.01
CA ASP A 39 0.11 17.29 -12.76
C ASP A 39 -0.69 18.24 -13.66
N LYS A 40 -0.02 18.90 -14.60
CA LYS A 40 -0.61 19.80 -15.58
C LYS A 40 -0.49 19.23 -17.00
N THR A 41 0.66 18.67 -17.35
CA THR A 41 0.88 18.08 -18.69
C THR A 41 0.48 16.62 -18.74
N TYR A 42 0.31 15.98 -17.58
CA TYR A 42 0.05 14.54 -17.43
C TYR A 42 1.13 13.64 -18.02
N ASN A 43 2.36 14.14 -18.10
CA ASN A 43 3.52 13.33 -18.44
C ASN A 43 3.96 12.49 -17.24
N LEU A 44 4.21 11.20 -17.47
CA LEU A 44 4.76 10.27 -16.49
C LEU A 44 6.03 9.65 -17.09
N ASP A 45 7.19 10.06 -16.57
CA ASP A 45 8.49 9.71 -17.11
C ASP A 45 9.32 8.90 -16.12
N LEU A 46 10.15 8.01 -16.65
CA LEU A 46 11.13 7.27 -15.86
C LEU A 46 12.34 8.16 -15.55
N ILE A 47 12.59 8.43 -14.28
CA ILE A 47 13.77 9.17 -13.80
C ILE A 47 14.95 8.21 -13.68
N ALA A 48 14.75 7.08 -13.00
CA ALA A 48 15.83 6.14 -12.69
C ALA A 48 15.35 4.70 -12.53
N ASN A 49 16.21 3.78 -12.94
CA ASN A 49 16.15 2.34 -12.68
C ASN A 49 17.33 2.00 -11.78
N ILE A 50 17.08 1.79 -10.48
CA ILE A 50 18.09 1.73 -9.43
C ILE A 50 18.24 0.28 -8.96
N SER A 51 19.41 -0.31 -9.22
CA SER A 51 19.77 -1.63 -8.69
C SER A 51 19.94 -1.59 -7.17
N VAL A 52 19.30 -2.51 -6.47
CA VAL A 52 19.31 -2.63 -5.01
C VAL A 52 19.58 -4.07 -4.57
N ALA A 53 19.64 -4.31 -3.26
CA ALA A 53 19.96 -5.64 -2.72
C ALA A 53 18.77 -6.63 -2.71
N THR A 54 17.53 -6.14 -2.76
CA THR A 54 16.30 -6.93 -2.57
C THR A 54 15.23 -6.58 -3.59
N LYS A 55 14.17 -7.39 -3.70
CA LYS A 55 13.10 -7.16 -4.69
C LYS A 55 12.18 -5.98 -4.35
N ASN A 56 11.98 -5.69 -3.06
CA ASN A 56 11.12 -4.59 -2.61
C ASN A 56 9.66 -4.78 -3.08
N SER A 57 9.09 -5.97 -2.86
CA SER A 57 7.72 -6.32 -3.28
C SER A 57 6.62 -5.59 -2.51
N TRP A 58 6.99 -4.95 -1.40
CA TRP A 58 6.20 -3.92 -0.76
C TRP A 58 7.17 -2.89 -0.18
N ILE A 59 6.89 -1.61 -0.41
CA ILE A 59 7.67 -0.49 0.10
C ILE A 59 6.82 0.51 0.87
N SER A 60 7.42 1.15 1.86
CA SER A 60 6.82 2.22 2.68
C SER A 60 7.89 3.23 3.07
N PHE A 61 7.53 4.50 3.15
CA PHE A 61 8.43 5.53 3.69
C PHE A 61 8.39 5.57 5.22
N ASN A 62 9.45 6.14 5.79
CA ASN A 62 9.42 6.73 7.12
C ASN A 62 8.63 8.06 7.15
N HIS A 63 8.53 8.66 8.34
CA HIS A 63 7.69 9.83 8.61
C HIS A 63 8.08 11.12 7.88
N ASP A 64 9.33 11.27 7.46
CA ASP A 64 9.84 12.45 6.74
C ASP A 64 10.26 12.15 5.29
N LYS A 65 10.07 10.90 4.84
CA LYS A 65 10.42 10.39 3.51
C LYS A 65 11.90 10.51 3.14
N THR A 66 12.78 10.42 4.12
CA THR A 66 14.23 10.31 3.90
C THR A 66 14.70 8.86 3.80
N THR A 67 13.92 7.92 4.35
CA THR A 67 14.20 6.47 4.31
C THR A 67 13.05 5.72 3.66
N LEU A 68 13.40 4.83 2.72
CA LEU A 68 12.50 3.85 2.13
C LEU A 68 12.71 2.49 2.80
N TYR A 69 11.65 1.90 3.34
CA TYR A 69 11.67 0.51 3.81
C TYR A 69 11.09 -0.42 2.75
N GLY A 70 11.63 -1.63 2.67
CA GLY A 70 11.16 -2.63 1.72
C GLY A 70 11.27 -4.06 2.24
N THR A 71 10.59 -4.95 1.53
CA THR A 71 10.60 -6.40 1.74
C THR A 71 11.51 -7.12 0.74
N ASP A 72 11.93 -8.35 1.04
CA ASP A 72 12.46 -9.25 0.02
C ASP A 72 11.60 -10.50 -0.09
N ILE A 73 10.73 -10.52 -1.10
CA ILE A 73 9.92 -11.69 -1.36
C ILE A 73 10.79 -12.80 -1.94
N ILE A 74 10.85 -13.90 -1.23
CA ILE A 74 11.40 -15.17 -1.67
C ILE A 74 10.22 -16.09 -1.96
N TYR A 75 10.08 -16.52 -3.22
CA TYR A 75 9.07 -17.50 -3.58
C TYR A 75 9.74 -18.88 -3.70
N THR A 76 9.53 -19.70 -2.68
CA THR A 76 9.86 -21.13 -2.68
C THR A 76 8.64 -21.94 -2.27
N LEU A 77 8.74 -23.28 -2.29
CA LEU A 77 7.72 -24.15 -1.71
C LEU A 77 7.49 -23.76 -0.23
N ALA A 78 6.27 -23.88 0.26
CA ALA A 78 5.89 -23.45 1.61
C ALA A 78 6.79 -24.07 2.69
N GLU A 79 7.13 -25.36 2.55
CA GLU A 79 8.01 -26.08 3.48
C GLU A 79 9.43 -25.48 3.55
N GLU A 80 9.95 -24.94 2.44
CA GLU A 80 11.24 -24.24 2.44
C GLU A 80 11.16 -22.89 3.14
N ASN A 81 10.03 -22.18 3.02
CA ASN A 81 9.81 -20.91 3.70
C ASN A 81 9.78 -21.06 5.23
N TRP A 82 9.38 -22.22 5.75
CA TRP A 82 9.31 -22.47 7.19
C TRP A 82 10.66 -22.53 7.90
N THR A 83 11.77 -22.43 7.16
CA THR A 83 13.14 -22.44 7.72
C THR A 83 13.90 -21.13 7.48
N LYS A 84 13.36 -20.21 6.68
CA LYS A 84 14.03 -18.97 6.30
C LYS A 84 13.35 -17.79 7.01
N PRO A 85 14.09 -16.92 7.70
CA PRO A 85 13.50 -15.74 8.29
C PRO A 85 13.10 -14.71 7.21
N PRO A 86 12.00 -13.96 7.40
CA PRO A 86 11.62 -12.88 6.49
C PRO A 86 12.69 -11.79 6.48
N VAL A 87 12.91 -11.14 5.34
CA VAL A 87 13.99 -10.18 5.11
C VAL A 87 13.43 -8.79 4.88
N TYR A 88 13.91 -7.80 5.63
CA TYR A 88 13.51 -6.40 5.53
C TYR A 88 14.73 -5.53 5.25
N VAL A 89 14.54 -4.43 4.53
CA VAL A 89 15.63 -3.52 4.15
C VAL A 89 15.22 -2.06 4.38
N SER A 90 16.17 -1.21 4.76
CA SER A 90 16.06 0.24 4.60
C SER A 90 17.04 0.75 3.55
N HIS A 91 16.61 1.78 2.83
CA HIS A 91 17.39 2.53 1.89
C HIS A 91 17.32 4.03 2.21
N THR A 92 18.47 4.70 2.18
CA THR A 92 18.55 6.17 2.20
C THR A 92 18.22 6.70 0.82
N ILE A 93 17.38 7.73 0.78
CA ILE A 93 16.99 8.43 -0.45
C ILE A 93 17.87 9.67 -0.57
N ASN A 94 18.92 9.59 -1.39
CA ASN A 94 19.81 10.73 -1.60
C ASN A 94 19.15 11.77 -2.52
N ASN A 95 18.45 11.28 -3.55
CA ASN A 95 17.60 12.03 -4.47
C ASN A 95 16.83 11.04 -5.37
N SER A 96 16.02 11.56 -6.28
CA SER A 96 15.16 10.80 -7.19
C SER A 96 15.88 9.90 -8.19
N SER A 97 17.20 10.00 -8.32
CA SER A 97 18.01 9.10 -9.16
C SER A 97 19.03 8.27 -8.37
N SER A 98 19.06 8.41 -7.04
CA SER A 98 20.03 7.71 -6.18
C SER A 98 19.40 7.29 -4.86
N ILE A 99 19.22 5.98 -4.71
CA ILE A 99 18.76 5.31 -3.51
C ILE A 99 19.82 4.28 -3.12
N THR A 100 20.27 4.31 -1.87
CA THR A 100 21.37 3.45 -1.38
C THR A 100 20.92 2.59 -0.22
N VAL A 101 21.29 1.32 -0.23
CA VAL A 101 20.97 0.38 0.86
C VAL A 101 21.70 0.78 2.14
N ASP A 102 20.99 0.88 3.27
CA ASP A 102 21.60 1.10 4.58
C ASP A 102 21.81 -0.20 5.34
N LYS A 103 20.71 -0.94 5.51
CA LYS A 103 20.66 -2.10 6.40
C LYS A 103 19.65 -3.12 5.89
N VAL A 104 20.07 -4.37 5.93
CA VAL A 104 19.20 -5.53 5.81
C VAL A 104 19.07 -6.18 7.17
N LEU A 105 17.83 -6.45 7.58
CA LEU A 105 17.47 -7.17 8.79
C LEU A 105 16.64 -8.40 8.44
N THR A 106 16.59 -9.33 9.37
CA THR A 106 15.70 -10.49 9.27
C THR A 106 14.83 -10.61 10.52
N GLY A 107 13.74 -11.36 10.41
CA GLY A 107 13.07 -11.91 11.59
C GLY A 107 14.07 -12.67 12.47
N LYS A 108 13.81 -12.69 13.78
CA LYS A 108 14.55 -13.46 14.78
C LYS A 108 13.62 -14.53 15.39
N GLU A 109 14.13 -15.26 16.38
CA GLU A 109 13.36 -16.09 17.31
C GLU A 109 12.39 -17.11 16.66
N GLY A 110 12.74 -17.62 15.48
CA GLY A 110 11.97 -18.66 14.78
C GLY A 110 10.79 -18.14 13.94
N CYS A 111 10.67 -16.82 13.77
CA CYS A 111 9.80 -16.25 12.75
C CYS A 111 10.37 -16.56 11.36
N ASN A 112 9.73 -17.48 10.65
CA ASN A 112 10.13 -17.95 9.34
C ASN A 112 9.01 -17.72 8.34
N GLY A 113 9.35 -17.43 7.10
CA GLY A 113 8.42 -17.06 6.06
C GLY A 113 9.04 -16.06 5.10
N THR A 114 8.23 -15.57 4.17
CA THR A 114 8.65 -14.55 3.21
C THR A 114 8.05 -13.21 3.58
N SER A 115 8.85 -12.14 3.61
CA SER A 115 8.33 -10.80 3.90
C SER A 115 7.51 -10.30 2.72
N ILE A 116 6.27 -9.88 2.95
CA ILE A 116 5.37 -9.39 1.88
C ILE A 116 4.77 -8.01 2.15
N TYR A 117 4.83 -7.53 3.39
CA TYR A 117 4.25 -6.25 3.78
C TYR A 117 5.10 -5.61 4.87
N ILE A 118 5.27 -4.30 4.77
CA ILE A 118 6.02 -3.47 5.73
C ILE A 118 5.34 -2.10 5.85
N VAL A 119 5.23 -1.61 7.07
CA VAL A 119 4.69 -0.27 7.36
C VAL A 119 5.50 0.39 8.48
N ALA A 120 5.78 1.68 8.34
CA ALA A 120 6.46 2.45 9.36
C ALA A 120 5.48 3.19 10.26
N ASP A 121 5.80 3.31 11.54
CA ASP A 121 5.12 4.25 12.42
C ASP A 121 5.46 5.70 12.02
N MET A 122 4.43 6.53 11.87
CA MET A 122 4.61 7.95 11.61
C MET A 122 4.83 8.77 12.90
N LYS A 123 4.93 8.10 14.06
CA LYS A 123 5.15 8.70 15.38
C LYS A 123 6.34 8.06 16.09
N PRO A 124 7.04 8.80 16.98
CA PRO A 124 8.10 8.22 17.82
C PRO A 124 7.61 6.98 18.59
N PRO A 125 8.42 5.91 18.67
CA PRO A 125 9.85 5.86 18.34
C PRO A 125 10.16 5.54 16.86
N TYR A 126 9.19 5.65 15.96
CA TYR A 126 9.33 5.40 14.52
C TYR A 126 9.70 3.96 14.16
N ASN A 127 9.28 3.00 14.99
CA ASN A 127 9.45 1.59 14.70
C ASN A 127 8.78 1.19 13.39
N VAL A 128 9.31 0.14 12.78
CA VAL A 128 8.84 -0.42 11.51
C VAL A 128 8.30 -1.82 11.76
N TYR A 129 7.15 -2.13 11.17
CA TYR A 129 6.43 -3.37 11.38
C TYR A 129 6.35 -4.14 10.06
N GLY A 130 6.93 -5.33 10.06
CA GLY A 130 6.83 -6.29 8.97
C GLY A 130 5.94 -7.46 9.37
N VAL A 131 5.36 -8.13 8.37
CA VAL A 131 4.73 -9.44 8.52
C VAL A 131 5.30 -10.42 7.51
N ASP A 132 5.34 -11.68 7.88
CA ASP A 132 5.67 -12.76 6.96
C ASP A 132 4.42 -13.31 6.29
N PHE A 133 4.64 -14.06 5.21
CA PHE A 133 3.65 -14.90 4.58
C PHE A 133 4.21 -16.31 4.39
N TRP A 134 3.31 -17.30 4.44
CA TRP A 134 3.63 -18.73 4.33
C TRP A 134 4.55 -19.28 5.42
N GLY A 135 4.74 -18.55 6.52
CA GLY A 135 5.40 -19.02 7.72
C GLY A 135 4.60 -20.03 8.53
N ALA A 136 5.31 -20.79 9.36
CA ALA A 136 4.71 -21.72 10.32
C ALA A 136 5.51 -21.68 11.65
N PRO A 137 4.98 -21.05 12.72
CA PRO A 137 3.74 -20.27 12.75
C PRO A 137 3.86 -18.99 11.92
N GLY A 138 2.72 -18.45 11.45
CA GLY A 138 2.68 -17.09 10.91
C GLY A 138 3.01 -16.08 12.01
N CYS A 139 3.84 -15.10 11.67
CA CYS A 139 4.46 -14.16 12.58
C CYS A 139 4.60 -12.75 11.97
N GLY A 140 5.05 -11.82 12.81
CA GLY A 140 5.49 -10.52 12.36
C GLY A 140 6.71 -10.06 13.15
N THR A 141 7.36 -9.02 12.61
CA THR A 141 8.63 -8.53 13.10
C THR A 141 8.52 -7.03 13.38
N VAL A 142 8.93 -6.61 14.58
CA VAL A 142 9.09 -5.20 14.96
C VAL A 142 10.57 -4.84 14.88
N MET A 143 10.86 -3.76 14.16
CA MET A 143 12.21 -3.25 13.97
C MET A 143 12.32 -1.83 14.54
N SER A 144 13.43 -1.54 15.22
CA SER A 144 13.79 -0.16 15.60
C SER A 144 14.54 0.52 14.45
N VAL A 145 14.59 1.84 14.51
CA VAL A 145 15.36 2.67 13.58
C VAL A 145 16.43 3.45 14.35
N ASN A 146 17.50 3.83 13.66
CA ASN A 146 18.51 4.74 14.19
C ASN A 146 18.07 6.21 14.02
N GLU A 147 18.94 7.15 14.41
CA GLU A 147 18.66 8.60 14.34
C GLU A 147 18.39 9.14 12.92
N ASN A 148 18.88 8.43 11.89
CA ASN A 148 18.67 8.77 10.48
C ASN A 148 17.48 8.03 9.85
N GLY A 149 16.70 7.28 10.65
CA GLY A 149 15.56 6.51 10.16
C GLY A 149 15.90 5.15 9.55
N ALA A 150 17.18 4.82 9.32
CA ALA A 150 17.57 3.50 8.83
C ALA A 150 17.26 2.40 9.85
N LEU A 151 16.94 1.19 9.40
CA LEU A 151 16.71 0.05 10.28
C LEU A 151 17.95 -0.23 11.15
N ASP A 152 17.74 -0.42 12.45
CA ASP A 152 18.82 -0.72 13.42
C ASP A 152 18.77 -2.19 13.87
N LYS A 153 17.69 -2.59 14.57
CA LYS A 153 17.57 -3.93 15.17
C LYS A 153 16.16 -4.47 15.04
N THR A 154 16.05 -5.78 14.82
CA THR A 154 14.84 -6.53 15.16
C THR A 154 14.71 -6.58 16.68
N VAL A 155 13.66 -5.95 17.21
CA VAL A 155 13.41 -5.77 18.66
C VAL A 155 12.35 -6.71 19.22
N GLN A 156 11.56 -7.34 18.34
CA GLN A 156 10.55 -8.35 18.69
C GLN A 156 10.13 -9.12 17.44
N ASP A 157 9.99 -10.43 17.57
CA ASP A 157 9.06 -11.20 16.73
C ASP A 157 7.84 -11.56 17.55
N TYR A 158 6.68 -11.62 16.89
CA TYR A 158 5.42 -11.96 17.53
C TYR A 158 4.65 -12.94 16.65
N ASN A 159 4.08 -13.96 17.29
CA ASN A 159 3.36 -15.01 16.58
C ASN A 159 1.86 -14.71 16.57
N PHE A 160 1.23 -15.05 15.46
CA PHE A 160 -0.22 -15.18 15.36
C PHE A 160 -0.63 -16.62 15.72
N ALA A 161 -1.86 -17.01 15.39
CA ALA A 161 -2.32 -18.38 15.58
C ALA A 161 -1.73 -19.32 14.49
N PRO A 162 -1.67 -20.63 14.74
CA PRO A 162 -1.35 -21.60 13.68
C PRO A 162 -2.24 -21.39 12.45
N GLY A 163 -1.64 -21.49 11.25
CA GLY A 163 -2.33 -21.25 9.97
C GLY A 163 -2.53 -19.78 9.59
N SER A 164 -2.13 -18.83 10.45
CA SER A 164 -2.18 -17.41 10.12
C SER A 164 -1.30 -17.07 8.92
N ASN A 165 -1.84 -16.24 8.03
CA ASN A 165 -1.15 -15.71 6.85
C ASN A 165 -1.54 -14.24 6.73
N VAL A 166 -0.88 -13.39 7.50
CA VAL A 166 -1.19 -11.96 7.55
C VAL A 166 -0.65 -11.27 6.32
N HIS A 167 -1.52 -10.59 5.57
CA HIS A 167 -1.14 -10.02 4.28
C HIS A 167 -0.96 -8.50 4.31
N GLY A 168 -1.61 -7.80 5.24
CA GLY A 168 -1.44 -6.35 5.38
C GLY A 168 -1.73 -5.87 6.79
N THR A 169 -1.11 -4.74 7.16
CA THR A 169 -1.27 -4.12 8.48
C THR A 169 -1.49 -2.61 8.38
N ALA A 170 -2.15 -2.04 9.38
CA ALA A 170 -2.32 -0.59 9.49
C ALA A 170 -2.24 -0.13 10.95
N LEU A 171 -1.65 1.05 11.18
CA LEU A 171 -1.61 1.67 12.50
C LEU A 171 -2.80 2.61 12.72
N SER A 172 -3.26 2.68 13.97
CA SER A 172 -4.11 3.78 14.44
C SER A 172 -3.38 5.13 14.38
N PRO A 173 -4.08 6.28 14.28
CA PRO A 173 -3.42 7.59 14.12
C PRO A 173 -2.55 8.03 15.29
N ASP A 174 -2.87 7.53 16.49
CA ASP A 174 -2.09 7.75 17.70
C ASP A 174 -1.14 6.60 18.01
N SER A 175 -0.90 5.72 17.03
CA SER A 175 0.02 4.57 17.07
C SER A 175 -0.13 3.69 18.30
N LYS A 176 -1.31 3.63 18.91
CA LYS A 176 -1.58 2.77 20.08
C LYS A 176 -1.96 1.36 19.70
N PHE A 177 -2.43 1.16 18.47
CA PHE A 177 -2.87 -0.13 17.97
C PHE A 177 -2.37 -0.36 16.54
N ILE A 178 -2.02 -1.61 16.25
CA ILE A 178 -1.83 -2.13 14.91
C ILE A 178 -2.90 -3.17 14.61
N TYR A 179 -3.48 -3.07 13.42
CA TYR A 179 -4.49 -3.98 12.89
C TYR A 179 -3.84 -4.87 11.84
N SER A 180 -4.09 -6.18 11.89
CA SER A 180 -3.47 -7.15 10.99
C SER A 180 -4.55 -7.98 10.30
N ALA A 181 -4.59 -7.92 8.97
CA ALA A 181 -5.52 -8.68 8.14
C ALA A 181 -4.96 -10.09 7.89
N ASP A 182 -5.57 -11.08 8.53
CA ASP A 182 -5.15 -12.47 8.50
C ASP A 182 -6.01 -13.27 7.52
N MET A 183 -5.47 -13.47 6.33
CA MET A 183 -6.14 -14.22 5.28
C MET A 183 -6.32 -15.68 5.67
N GLY A 184 -5.24 -16.32 6.13
CA GLY A 184 -5.20 -17.77 6.39
C GLY A 184 -6.21 -18.19 7.46
N ASN A 185 -6.43 -17.32 8.43
CA ASN A 185 -7.30 -17.56 9.57
C ASN A 185 -8.61 -16.77 9.50
N ASN A 186 -8.91 -16.17 8.34
CA ASN A 186 -10.11 -15.37 8.05
C ASN A 186 -10.47 -14.40 9.19
N SER A 187 -9.51 -13.60 9.65
CA SER A 187 -9.71 -12.75 10.84
C SER A 187 -8.91 -11.44 10.78
N ILE A 188 -9.23 -10.50 11.66
CA ILE A 188 -8.47 -9.27 11.86
C ILE A 188 -8.00 -9.22 13.31
N TRP A 189 -6.69 -9.12 13.50
CA TRP A 189 -6.06 -8.98 14.81
C TRP A 189 -5.95 -7.52 15.22
N THR A 190 -5.95 -7.27 16.53
CA THR A 190 -5.65 -5.96 17.12
C THR A 190 -4.60 -6.15 18.20
N HIS A 191 -3.41 -5.59 17.97
CA HIS A 191 -2.33 -5.59 18.95
C HIS A 191 -2.13 -4.17 19.50
N PRO A 192 -2.00 -3.99 20.82
CA PRO A 192 -1.59 -2.72 21.40
C PRO A 192 -0.09 -2.51 21.16
N VAL A 193 0.31 -1.27 20.97
CA VAL A 193 1.71 -0.85 20.78
C VAL A 193 2.18 -0.14 22.04
N ASP A 194 3.29 -0.60 22.62
CA ASP A 194 4.00 0.16 23.65
C ASP A 194 4.67 1.39 23.00
N ARG A 195 4.09 2.57 23.20
CA ARG A 195 4.57 3.83 22.61
C ARG A 195 5.98 4.25 23.03
N ARG A 196 6.57 3.63 24.05
CA ARG A 196 7.95 3.90 24.47
C ARG A 196 8.95 3.02 23.74
N THR A 197 8.57 1.79 23.38
CA THR A 197 9.50 0.78 22.84
C THR A 197 9.18 0.35 21.41
N GLY A 198 7.97 0.68 20.93
CA GLY A 198 7.40 0.21 19.66
C GLY A 198 6.99 -1.25 19.66
N LYS A 199 7.22 -1.99 20.76
CA LYS A 199 6.87 -3.41 20.84
C LYS A 199 5.36 -3.60 20.89
N LEU A 200 4.89 -4.68 20.29
CA LEU A 200 3.51 -5.12 20.38
C LEU A 200 3.27 -5.90 21.67
N GLY A 201 2.20 -5.55 22.38
CA GLY A 201 1.68 -6.36 23.49
C GLY A 201 0.85 -7.54 23.01
N LYS A 202 0.31 -8.34 23.95
CA LYS A 202 -0.63 -9.41 23.61
C LYS A 202 -1.85 -8.86 22.85
N PRO A 203 -2.37 -9.57 21.84
CA PRO A 203 -3.53 -9.10 21.11
C PRO A 203 -4.71 -8.88 22.05
N VAL A 204 -5.35 -7.71 21.93
CA VAL A 204 -6.54 -7.35 22.71
C VAL A 204 -7.83 -7.79 22.02
N SER A 205 -7.75 -8.16 20.74
CA SER A 205 -8.86 -8.68 19.96
C SER A 205 -8.39 -9.48 18.75
N ARG A 206 -9.19 -10.46 18.37
CA ARG A 206 -9.19 -11.12 17.06
C ARG A 206 -10.65 -11.28 16.67
N ILE A 207 -11.09 -10.57 15.64
CA ILE A 207 -12.46 -10.68 15.13
C ILE A 207 -12.48 -11.45 13.83
N ASP A 208 -13.56 -12.18 13.57
CA ASP A 208 -13.72 -12.89 12.31
C ASP A 208 -13.86 -11.92 11.13
N GLY A 209 -13.47 -12.41 9.95
CA GLY A 209 -13.70 -11.73 8.68
C GLY A 209 -15.19 -11.48 8.42
N PRO A 210 -15.52 -10.58 7.50
CA PRO A 210 -16.91 -10.17 7.25
C PRO A 210 -17.84 -11.28 6.74
N ALA A 211 -17.27 -12.38 6.22
CA ALA A 211 -17.99 -13.59 5.86
C ALA A 211 -17.09 -14.82 6.02
N GLU A 212 -17.68 -16.01 6.00
CA GLU A 212 -16.93 -17.26 5.88
C GLU A 212 -16.05 -17.22 4.63
N HIS A 213 -14.78 -17.62 4.78
CA HIS A 213 -13.80 -17.65 3.68
C HIS A 213 -13.65 -16.32 2.93
N SER A 214 -13.88 -15.19 3.61
CA SER A 214 -13.67 -13.87 3.00
C SER A 214 -12.20 -13.56 2.77
N GLU A 215 -11.33 -14.02 3.68
CA GLU A 215 -9.87 -13.81 3.68
C GLU A 215 -9.49 -12.32 3.66
N PRO A 216 -9.62 -11.60 4.79
CA PRO A 216 -9.15 -10.22 4.91
C PRO A 216 -7.70 -10.10 4.44
N ARG A 217 -7.45 -9.33 3.38
CA ARG A 217 -6.13 -9.21 2.74
C ARG A 217 -5.37 -8.04 3.30
N HIS A 218 -5.84 -6.83 3.00
CA HIS A 218 -5.27 -5.58 3.51
C HIS A 218 -6.30 -4.84 4.36
N VAL A 219 -5.79 -3.96 5.23
CA VAL A 219 -6.60 -3.09 6.08
C VAL A 219 -6.11 -1.65 5.99
N ALA A 220 -7.03 -0.70 6.13
CA ALA A 220 -6.72 0.72 6.22
C ALA A 220 -7.50 1.36 7.37
N VAL A 221 -6.88 2.31 8.05
CA VAL A 221 -7.52 3.10 9.13
C VAL A 221 -7.82 4.50 8.59
N HIS A 222 -9.00 5.02 8.89
CA HIS A 222 -9.33 6.42 8.60
C HIS A 222 -8.48 7.36 9.49
N GLN A 223 -7.35 7.84 8.96
CA GLN A 223 -6.31 8.50 9.75
C GLN A 223 -6.78 9.81 10.42
N GLN A 224 -7.73 10.51 9.80
CA GLN A 224 -8.22 11.82 10.26
C GLN A 224 -9.12 11.69 11.50
N SER A 225 -9.85 10.59 11.63
CA SER A 225 -10.77 10.37 12.76
C SER A 225 -10.27 9.33 13.75
N GLY A 226 -9.55 8.30 13.29
CA GLY A 226 -9.22 7.09 14.04
C GLY A 226 -10.43 6.25 14.45
N LYS A 227 -11.60 6.47 13.84
CA LYS A 227 -12.89 5.86 14.23
C LYS A 227 -13.41 4.82 13.24
N ALA A 228 -12.68 4.56 12.16
CA ALA A 228 -13.05 3.56 11.17
C ALA A 228 -11.83 2.74 10.72
N LEU A 229 -12.06 1.44 10.55
CA LEU A 229 -11.15 0.48 9.93
C LEU A 229 -11.87 -0.09 8.70
N TYR A 230 -11.15 -0.30 7.62
CA TYR A 230 -11.64 -0.93 6.40
C TYR A 230 -10.78 -2.15 6.10
N THR A 231 -11.38 -3.16 5.48
CA THR A 231 -10.64 -4.29 4.91
C THR A 231 -11.13 -4.58 3.51
N VAL A 232 -10.20 -4.94 2.64
CA VAL A 232 -10.49 -5.62 1.37
C VAL A 232 -10.29 -7.11 1.57
N THR A 233 -11.22 -7.90 1.03
CA THR A 233 -11.23 -9.36 1.16
C THR A 233 -10.73 -10.02 -0.11
N GLU A 234 -9.74 -10.91 -0.03
CA GLU A 234 -9.14 -11.53 -1.22
C GLU A 234 -10.16 -12.43 -1.93
N THR A 235 -10.76 -13.40 -1.25
CA THR A 235 -11.60 -14.41 -1.91
C THR A 235 -12.98 -13.89 -2.32
N THR A 236 -13.53 -12.94 -1.55
CA THR A 236 -14.88 -12.42 -1.81
C THR A 236 -14.90 -11.09 -2.58
N SER A 237 -13.74 -10.47 -2.85
CA SER A 237 -13.60 -9.18 -3.55
C SER A 237 -14.60 -8.13 -3.05
N GLN A 238 -14.66 -7.95 -1.72
CA GLN A 238 -15.53 -6.99 -1.06
C GLN A 238 -14.72 -6.02 -0.22
N VAL A 239 -15.33 -4.86 0.06
CA VAL A 239 -14.95 -3.99 1.16
C VAL A 239 -15.90 -4.21 2.33
N ALA A 240 -15.34 -4.45 3.50
CA ALA A 240 -16.04 -4.37 4.77
C ALA A 240 -15.43 -3.26 5.63
N TRP A 241 -16.21 -2.72 6.56
CA TRP A 241 -15.72 -1.68 7.47
C TRP A 241 -16.23 -1.87 8.90
N TYR A 242 -15.50 -1.29 9.83
CA TYR A 242 -15.68 -1.44 11.26
C TYR A 242 -15.62 -0.07 11.92
N LYS A 243 -16.48 0.16 12.91
CA LYS A 243 -16.33 1.29 13.82
C LYS A 243 -15.21 0.96 14.82
N LEU A 244 -14.31 1.91 15.04
CA LEU A 244 -13.25 1.77 16.04
C LEU A 244 -13.58 2.57 17.29
N ASP A 245 -13.48 1.91 18.45
CA ASP A 245 -13.32 2.61 19.72
C ASP A 245 -11.83 2.96 19.89
N ARG A 246 -11.50 4.25 19.85
CA ARG A 246 -10.11 4.75 19.98
C ARG A 246 -9.45 4.40 21.32
N ARG A 247 -10.22 4.07 22.34
CA ARG A 247 -9.70 3.70 23.66
C ARG A 247 -9.28 2.24 23.71
N THR A 248 -10.09 1.34 23.16
CA THR A 248 -9.83 -0.11 23.22
C THR A 248 -9.13 -0.63 21.98
N GLY A 249 -9.21 0.09 20.86
CA GLY A 249 -8.75 -0.36 19.55
C GLY A 249 -9.63 -1.45 18.93
N ILE A 250 -10.70 -1.91 19.59
CA ILE A 250 -11.44 -3.09 19.12
C ILE A 250 -12.38 -2.72 17.96
N PRO A 251 -12.27 -3.36 16.78
CA PRO A 251 -13.15 -3.08 15.66
C PRO A 251 -14.54 -3.69 15.85
N GLN A 252 -15.58 -2.88 15.61
CA GLN A 252 -16.98 -3.29 15.66
C GLN A 252 -17.52 -3.45 14.24
N PRO A 253 -17.82 -4.67 13.78
CA PRO A 253 -18.21 -4.95 12.41
C PRO A 253 -19.51 -4.25 12.05
N GLN A 254 -19.57 -3.75 10.81
CA GLN A 254 -20.80 -3.22 10.22
C GLN A 254 -21.40 -4.26 9.29
N LYS A 255 -22.74 -4.38 9.30
CA LYS A 255 -23.46 -5.44 8.58
C LYS A 255 -23.32 -5.37 7.05
N LYS A 256 -23.06 -4.18 6.51
CA LYS A 256 -23.01 -3.95 5.07
C LYS A 256 -21.58 -4.10 4.55
N THR A 257 -21.42 -5.01 3.58
CA THR A 257 -20.24 -5.08 2.73
C THR A 257 -20.55 -4.51 1.34
N TYR A 258 -19.51 -4.24 0.57
CA TYR A 258 -19.61 -3.64 -0.76
C TYR A 258 -18.83 -4.48 -1.77
N SER A 259 -19.50 -4.96 -2.82
CA SER A 259 -18.84 -5.69 -3.92
C SER A 259 -17.90 -4.76 -4.67
N LEU A 260 -16.68 -5.21 -4.96
CA LEU A 260 -15.74 -4.49 -5.81
C LEU A 260 -15.85 -4.87 -7.30
N ILE A 261 -16.70 -5.85 -7.62
CA ILE A 261 -16.97 -6.26 -9.00
C ILE A 261 -18.41 -5.89 -9.41
N PRO A 262 -18.64 -5.58 -10.71
CA PRO A 262 -19.99 -5.34 -11.23
C PRO A 262 -20.94 -6.52 -11.01
N LYS A 263 -22.23 -6.19 -10.83
CA LYS A 263 -23.30 -7.19 -10.69
C LYS A 263 -23.33 -8.12 -11.90
N GLY A 264 -23.47 -9.43 -11.64
CA GLY A 264 -23.58 -10.46 -12.68
C GLY A 264 -22.26 -11.11 -13.08
N LEU A 265 -21.12 -10.63 -12.56
CA LEU A 265 -19.85 -11.34 -12.70
C LEU A 265 -19.70 -12.44 -11.64
N ASP A 266 -19.04 -13.54 -12.01
CA ASP A 266 -18.69 -14.60 -11.06
C ASP A 266 -17.53 -14.13 -10.17
N ILE A 267 -17.78 -14.09 -8.87
CA ILE A 267 -16.80 -13.69 -7.87
C ILE A 267 -15.55 -14.58 -7.87
N LYS A 268 -15.70 -15.85 -8.23
CA LYS A 268 -14.56 -16.79 -8.31
C LYS A 268 -13.56 -16.43 -9.40
N GLY A 269 -13.91 -15.52 -10.31
CA GLY A 269 -13.01 -14.99 -11.35
C GLY A 269 -12.11 -13.86 -10.86
N TYR A 270 -12.30 -13.35 -9.64
CA TYR A 270 -11.62 -12.16 -9.13
C TYR A 270 -10.97 -12.41 -7.77
N ARG A 271 -10.11 -11.46 -7.36
CA ARG A 271 -9.50 -11.40 -6.03
C ARG A 271 -9.41 -9.95 -5.58
N GLY A 272 -9.78 -9.65 -4.34
CA GLY A 272 -9.47 -8.34 -3.74
C GLY A 272 -7.96 -8.11 -3.66
N ASP A 273 -7.51 -6.86 -3.84
CA ASP A 273 -6.10 -6.51 -3.79
C ASP A 273 -5.84 -5.43 -2.73
N GLU A 274 -5.92 -4.15 -3.11
CA GLU A 274 -5.51 -3.06 -2.24
C GLU A 274 -6.68 -2.27 -1.66
N ILE A 275 -6.44 -1.62 -0.51
CA ILE A 275 -7.38 -0.66 0.09
C ILE A 275 -6.64 0.52 0.72
N ALA A 276 -6.98 1.74 0.33
CA ALA A 276 -6.28 2.94 0.77
C ALA A 276 -7.23 4.13 0.99
N VAL A 277 -7.03 4.87 2.08
CA VAL A 277 -7.79 6.10 2.37
C VAL A 277 -7.04 7.30 1.80
N SER A 278 -7.74 8.16 1.05
CA SER A 278 -7.21 9.42 0.54
C SER A 278 -6.75 10.36 1.68
N PRO A 279 -5.80 11.27 1.42
CA PRO A 279 -5.21 12.11 2.47
C PRO A 279 -6.20 13.06 3.16
N SER A 280 -7.31 13.43 2.52
CA SER A 280 -8.37 14.21 3.17
C SER A 280 -9.26 13.39 4.11
N GLY A 281 -9.23 12.05 4.00
CA GLY A 281 -10.17 11.14 4.65
C GLY A 281 -11.54 11.06 3.97
N LYS A 282 -11.77 11.77 2.86
CA LYS A 282 -13.08 11.79 2.19
C LYS A 282 -13.34 10.61 1.27
N TYR A 283 -12.27 9.96 0.80
CA TYR A 283 -12.37 8.88 -0.18
C TYR A 283 -11.61 7.63 0.28
N LEU A 284 -12.16 6.47 -0.05
CA LEU A 284 -11.53 5.17 0.12
C LEU A 284 -11.41 4.53 -1.27
N TRP A 285 -10.22 4.11 -1.63
CA TRP A 285 -9.91 3.39 -2.86
C TRP A 285 -9.78 1.91 -2.55
N ALA A 286 -10.30 1.07 -3.42
CA ALA A 286 -10.06 -0.36 -3.36
C ALA A 286 -10.01 -0.99 -4.74
N THR A 287 -9.22 -2.05 -4.88
CA THR A 287 -9.01 -2.72 -6.16
C THR A 287 -9.21 -4.22 -6.09
N THR A 288 -9.41 -4.83 -7.26
CA THR A 288 -9.41 -6.28 -7.46
C THR A 288 -8.50 -6.66 -8.60
N ARG A 289 -7.89 -7.84 -8.53
CA ARG A 289 -7.22 -8.52 -9.63
C ARG A 289 -8.16 -9.53 -10.28
N SER A 290 -7.93 -9.81 -11.56
CA SER A 290 -8.59 -10.91 -12.28
C SER A 290 -7.74 -12.16 -12.23
N ARG A 291 -8.38 -13.33 -12.06
CA ARG A 291 -7.73 -14.65 -12.17
C ARG A 291 -7.53 -15.08 -13.62
N ASP A 292 -8.29 -14.50 -14.53
CA ASP A 292 -8.12 -14.65 -15.96
C ASP A 292 -7.27 -13.48 -16.47
N VAL A 293 -6.04 -13.78 -16.90
CA VAL A 293 -5.06 -12.77 -17.35
C VAL A 293 -5.55 -11.95 -18.53
N THR A 294 -6.56 -12.43 -19.27
CA THR A 294 -7.16 -11.73 -20.41
C THR A 294 -8.28 -10.76 -20.02
N LYS A 295 -8.71 -10.79 -18.75
CA LYS A 295 -9.79 -9.94 -18.23
C LYS A 295 -9.24 -8.89 -17.29
N PRO A 296 -9.80 -7.67 -17.29
CA PRO A 296 -9.34 -6.63 -16.40
C PRO A 296 -9.77 -6.88 -14.96
N GLY A 297 -8.98 -6.38 -14.01
CA GLY A 297 -9.42 -6.12 -12.66
C GLY A 297 -10.38 -4.93 -12.57
N PHE A 298 -10.58 -4.44 -11.35
CA PHE A 298 -11.46 -3.32 -11.06
C PHE A 298 -10.85 -2.39 -10.03
N LEU A 299 -11.22 -1.11 -10.14
CA LEU A 299 -10.96 -0.05 -9.18
C LEU A 299 -12.30 0.55 -8.74
N SER A 300 -12.46 0.77 -7.45
CA SER A 300 -13.65 1.37 -6.86
C SER A 300 -13.27 2.49 -5.90
N VAL A 301 -14.09 3.54 -5.88
CA VAL A 301 -13.99 4.64 -4.91
C VAL A 301 -15.26 4.73 -4.10
N PHE A 302 -15.09 4.97 -2.82
CA PHE A 302 -16.16 5.20 -1.86
C PHE A 302 -16.04 6.59 -1.25
N LYS A 303 -17.18 7.23 -1.01
CA LYS A 303 -17.24 8.46 -0.22
C LYS A 303 -17.38 8.14 1.26
N LEU A 304 -16.61 8.85 2.08
CA LEU A 304 -16.57 8.71 3.52
C LEU A 304 -17.14 9.95 4.22
N ASP A 305 -17.77 9.77 5.37
CA ASP A 305 -18.11 10.88 6.27
C ASP A 305 -16.90 11.30 7.13
N LYS A 306 -17.04 12.39 7.90
CA LYS A 306 -15.95 12.90 8.77
C LYS A 306 -15.48 11.91 9.84
N LYS A 307 -16.28 10.88 10.17
CA LYS A 307 -15.92 9.81 11.12
C LYS A 307 -15.31 8.61 10.40
N GLY A 308 -15.36 8.55 9.07
CA GLY A 308 -14.92 7.44 8.25
C GLY A 308 -16.02 6.42 7.94
N ALA A 309 -17.30 6.69 8.20
CA ALA A 309 -18.35 5.78 7.74
C ALA A 309 -18.44 5.84 6.20
N ILE A 310 -18.58 4.69 5.55
CA ILE A 310 -18.85 4.62 4.11
C ILE A 310 -20.27 5.15 3.85
N VAL A 311 -20.38 6.25 3.10
CA VAL A 311 -21.63 6.90 2.72
C VAL A 311 -22.16 6.31 1.41
N SER A 312 -21.28 6.16 0.41
CA SER A 312 -21.62 5.63 -0.90
C SER A 312 -20.42 4.91 -1.53
N GLN A 313 -20.70 3.93 -2.38
CA GLN A 313 -19.76 3.47 -3.40
C GLN A 313 -20.02 4.30 -4.65
N ASN A 314 -19.09 5.18 -5.01
CA ASN A 314 -19.31 6.16 -6.05
C ASN A 314 -19.27 5.50 -7.42
N PHE A 315 -18.31 4.60 -7.65
CA PHE A 315 -18.19 3.87 -8.90
C PHE A 315 -17.40 2.57 -8.76
N ILE A 316 -17.53 1.72 -9.79
CA ILE A 316 -16.65 0.59 -10.09
C ILE A 316 -16.19 0.75 -11.54
N ARG A 317 -14.88 0.79 -11.78
CA ARG A 317 -14.27 0.96 -13.11
C ARG A 317 -13.32 -0.19 -13.41
N ARG A 318 -13.26 -0.61 -14.67
CA ARG A 318 -12.28 -1.61 -15.12
C ARG A 318 -10.88 -1.00 -15.08
N THR A 319 -9.90 -1.74 -14.58
CA THR A 319 -8.49 -1.39 -14.75
C THR A 319 -8.01 -1.77 -16.16
N SER A 320 -6.84 -1.30 -16.57
CA SER A 320 -6.35 -1.51 -17.94
C SER A 320 -5.93 -2.96 -18.24
N SER A 321 -5.74 -3.78 -17.21
CA SER A 321 -5.24 -5.16 -17.27
C SER A 321 -5.80 -5.97 -16.10
N SER A 322 -5.41 -7.26 -16.04
CA SER A 322 -5.80 -8.18 -14.96
C SER A 322 -5.21 -7.82 -13.58
N GLY A 323 -4.14 -7.02 -13.53
CA GLY A 323 -3.35 -6.75 -12.34
C GLY A 323 -2.21 -7.76 -12.11
N GLY A 324 -2.45 -9.05 -12.41
CA GLY A 324 -1.48 -10.11 -12.12
C GLY A 324 -1.35 -10.36 -10.61
N ALA A 325 -0.20 -10.02 -10.02
CA ALA A 325 0.05 -10.10 -8.59
C ALA A 325 -0.14 -8.76 -7.84
N ALA A 326 -0.26 -7.65 -8.57
CA ALA A 326 -0.62 -6.34 -8.04
C ALA A 326 -1.93 -5.85 -8.68
N ASN A 327 -2.57 -4.87 -8.09
CA ASN A 327 -3.39 -3.87 -8.77
C ASN A 327 -3.43 -2.69 -7.79
N ALA A 328 -2.26 -2.40 -7.22
CA ALA A 328 -2.17 -1.72 -5.94
C ALA A 328 -2.35 -0.23 -6.15
N VAL A 329 -3.15 0.39 -5.30
CA VAL A 329 -3.46 1.82 -5.36
C VAL A 329 -2.81 2.58 -4.22
N THR A 330 -2.15 3.68 -4.56
CA THR A 330 -1.54 4.59 -3.59
C THR A 330 -2.00 6.02 -3.85
N PRO A 331 -2.92 6.56 -3.02
CA PRO A 331 -3.35 7.95 -3.11
C PRO A 331 -2.16 8.90 -2.92
N MET A 332 -2.15 10.02 -3.63
CA MET A 332 -1.18 11.09 -3.42
C MET A 332 -1.30 11.68 -2.01
N ASP A 333 -0.20 12.05 -1.34
CA ASP A 333 -0.27 12.38 0.10
C ASP A 333 -0.92 13.74 0.42
N LYS A 334 -0.93 14.68 -0.53
CA LYS A 334 -1.42 16.05 -0.32
C LYS A 334 -2.65 16.40 -1.14
N SER A 335 -3.14 15.47 -1.95
CA SER A 335 -4.27 15.69 -2.84
C SER A 335 -5.11 14.44 -2.99
N ASP A 336 -6.43 14.61 -2.99
CA ASP A 336 -7.37 13.54 -3.34
C ASP A 336 -7.45 13.32 -4.85
N ARG A 337 -6.88 14.24 -5.64
CA ARG A 337 -7.02 14.31 -7.10
C ARG A 337 -6.40 13.12 -7.82
N PHE A 338 -5.27 12.61 -7.33
CA PHE A 338 -4.52 11.57 -8.03
C PHE A 338 -4.26 10.33 -7.17
N VAL A 339 -4.26 9.18 -7.83
CA VAL A 339 -3.84 7.89 -7.28
C VAL A 339 -2.89 7.22 -8.27
N ALA A 340 -1.80 6.65 -7.77
CA ALA A 340 -0.96 5.77 -8.57
C ALA A 340 -1.53 4.35 -8.51
N LEU A 341 -1.56 3.67 -9.65
CA LEU A 341 -1.93 2.26 -9.77
C LEU A 341 -0.77 1.49 -10.40
N THR A 342 -0.34 0.42 -9.76
CA THR A 342 0.68 -0.50 -10.27
C THR A 342 0.05 -1.79 -10.78
N ASP A 343 0.59 -2.30 -11.89
CA ASP A 343 0.20 -3.58 -12.48
C ASP A 343 1.43 -4.46 -12.68
N SER A 344 1.26 -5.76 -12.41
CA SER A 344 2.31 -6.76 -12.62
C SER A 344 1.93 -7.86 -13.62
N ALA A 345 0.86 -7.69 -14.39
CA ALA A 345 0.55 -8.57 -15.51
C ALA A 345 1.31 -8.12 -16.76
N ASP A 346 1.21 -6.83 -17.07
CA ASP A 346 1.77 -6.16 -18.23
C ASP A 346 2.94 -5.23 -17.85
N GLY A 347 3.12 -4.95 -16.55
CA GLY A 347 4.27 -4.22 -16.02
C GLY A 347 4.18 -2.73 -16.29
N PHE A 348 3.21 -2.05 -15.67
CA PHE A 348 3.03 -0.62 -15.85
C PHE A 348 2.69 0.10 -14.55
N VAL A 349 2.84 1.42 -14.60
CA VAL A 349 2.27 2.35 -13.63
C VAL A 349 1.34 3.31 -14.36
N GLN A 350 0.16 3.54 -13.78
CA GLN A 350 -0.80 4.53 -14.24
C GLN A 350 -1.08 5.55 -13.15
N ILE A 351 -1.25 6.81 -13.54
CA ILE A 351 -1.86 7.82 -12.68
C ILE A 351 -3.31 7.97 -13.09
N TRP A 352 -4.20 7.80 -12.12
CA TRP A 352 -5.62 8.01 -12.27
C TRP A 352 -6.02 9.33 -11.61
N GLU A 353 -6.80 10.14 -12.31
CA GLU A 353 -7.38 11.38 -11.79
C GLU A 353 -8.82 11.13 -11.36
N LEU A 354 -9.13 11.46 -10.11
CA LEU A 354 -10.49 11.54 -9.56
C LEU A 354 -11.13 12.86 -9.98
N THR A 355 -12.36 12.81 -10.50
CA THR A 355 -13.13 14.02 -10.81
C THR A 355 -13.41 14.84 -9.54
N GLU A 356 -13.59 16.16 -9.68
CA GLU A 356 -13.79 17.06 -8.54
C GLU A 356 -14.99 16.67 -7.64
N ASP A 357 -16.05 16.12 -8.25
CA ASP A 357 -17.24 15.61 -7.56
C ASP A 357 -17.02 14.24 -6.88
N GLY A 358 -15.96 13.53 -7.25
CA GLY A 358 -15.62 12.20 -6.76
C GLY A 358 -16.40 11.06 -7.42
N ASP A 359 -17.14 11.31 -8.49
CA ASP A 359 -18.08 10.35 -9.08
C ASP A 359 -17.48 9.51 -10.22
N SER A 360 -16.27 9.84 -10.69
CA SER A 360 -15.52 9.00 -11.62
C SER A 360 -14.01 9.19 -11.45
N ALA A 361 -13.23 8.24 -11.99
CA ALA A 361 -11.80 8.41 -12.20
C ALA A 361 -11.40 7.90 -13.59
N HIS A 362 -10.31 8.44 -14.13
CA HIS A 362 -9.78 8.07 -15.44
C HIS A 362 -8.24 8.12 -15.45
N VAL A 363 -7.63 7.31 -16.32
CA VAL A 363 -6.18 7.33 -16.52
C VAL A 363 -5.80 8.64 -17.21
N VAL A 364 -4.88 9.39 -16.60
CA VAL A 364 -4.31 10.61 -17.18
C VAL A 364 -2.87 10.42 -17.64
N ALA A 365 -2.13 9.50 -17.01
CA ALA A 365 -0.77 9.18 -17.38
C ALA A 365 -0.50 7.68 -17.28
N HIS A 366 0.41 7.16 -18.11
CA HIS A 366 0.78 5.75 -18.17
C HIS A 366 2.25 5.62 -18.54
N ILE A 367 2.96 4.71 -17.88
CA ILE A 367 4.28 4.26 -18.30
C ILE A 367 4.38 2.73 -18.19
N SER A 368 4.90 2.09 -19.24
CA SER A 368 5.22 0.66 -19.22
C SER A 368 6.67 0.46 -18.75
N LEU A 369 6.85 -0.27 -17.66
CA LEU A 369 8.16 -0.64 -17.08
C LEU A 369 8.39 -2.13 -17.38
N LYS A 370 8.87 -2.41 -18.59
CA LYS A 370 9.03 -3.78 -19.09
C LYS A 370 10.30 -4.41 -18.55
N ASP A 371 10.16 -5.08 -17.41
CA ASP A 371 11.17 -5.92 -16.82
C ASP A 371 11.18 -7.33 -17.41
N LYS A 372 12.31 -8.02 -17.25
CA LYS A 372 12.32 -9.48 -17.41
C LYS A 372 11.71 -10.09 -16.15
N GLY A 373 10.50 -10.62 -16.27
CA GLY A 373 9.84 -11.32 -15.18
C GLY A 373 10.33 -12.76 -14.96
N ASN A 374 9.55 -13.51 -14.19
CA ASN A 374 9.74 -14.94 -13.96
C ASN A 374 8.42 -15.70 -14.14
N ALA A 375 8.43 -17.02 -13.93
CA ALA A 375 7.26 -17.88 -14.14
C ALA A 375 6.01 -17.47 -13.34
N ARG A 376 6.19 -16.76 -12.22
CA ARG A 376 5.11 -16.27 -11.36
C ARG A 376 4.73 -14.83 -11.69
N TYR A 377 5.73 -13.96 -11.81
CA TYR A 377 5.58 -12.52 -12.05
C TYR A 377 6.03 -12.21 -13.48
N HIS A 378 5.12 -12.34 -14.45
CA HIS A 378 5.46 -12.37 -15.87
C HIS A 378 6.16 -11.10 -16.37
N SER A 379 5.75 -9.93 -15.91
CA SER A 379 6.41 -8.67 -16.22
C SER A 379 7.51 -8.27 -15.24
N GLY A 380 7.68 -8.97 -14.11
CA GLY A 380 8.67 -8.67 -13.06
C GLY A 380 8.35 -7.45 -12.19
N CYS A 381 8.10 -6.29 -12.80
CA CYS A 381 7.43 -5.13 -12.22
C CYS A 381 5.90 -5.30 -12.35
N CYS A 382 5.02 -4.56 -11.69
CA CYS A 382 5.25 -3.56 -10.66
C CYS A 382 4.50 -3.93 -9.40
N ALA A 383 5.16 -3.84 -8.25
CA ALA A 383 4.60 -4.27 -6.98
C ALA A 383 3.66 -3.20 -6.39
N ASN A 384 4.10 -2.40 -5.41
CA ASN A 384 3.40 -1.17 -5.03
C ASN A 384 4.24 0.07 -5.36
N ALA A 385 3.60 1.23 -5.36
CA ALA A 385 4.26 2.53 -5.50
C ALA A 385 4.04 3.40 -4.26
N VAL A 386 4.97 4.33 -4.00
CA VAL A 386 4.86 5.33 -2.94
C VAL A 386 5.28 6.70 -3.47
N TRP A 387 4.53 7.75 -3.11
CA TRP A 387 4.81 9.13 -3.53
C TRP A 387 5.98 9.70 -2.74
N LEU A 388 7.09 10.02 -3.39
CA LEU A 388 8.26 10.65 -2.77
C LEU A 388 7.98 12.14 -2.53
N THR A 389 7.73 12.89 -3.60
CA THR A 389 7.34 14.30 -3.54
C THR A 389 5.89 14.47 -3.99
N SER A 390 5.12 15.16 -3.15
CA SER A 390 3.75 15.61 -3.47
C SER A 390 3.59 17.04 -2.95
N TYR A 391 3.09 17.93 -3.80
CA TYR A 391 3.06 19.38 -3.56
C TYR A 391 1.66 19.94 -3.39
#